data_AF-A0A151AJX2-F1
#
_entry.id   AF-A0A151AJX2-F1
#
_cell.length_a   1.000
_cell.length_b   1.000
_cell.length_c   1.000
_cell.angle_alpha   90.00
_cell.angle_beta   90.00
_cell.angle_gamma   90.00
#
_symmetry.space_group_name_H-M   'P 1'
#
loop_
_entity.id
_entity.type
_entity.pdbx_description
1 polymer ?
#
loop_
_entity_poly.entity_id
_entity_poly.type
_entity_poly.pdbx_seq_one_letter_code
_entity_poly.pdbx_strand_id
1 'polypeptide(L)'
;MNKQTYIILVNYNGYKDTIECVKSLKNLKYNNYKIIIVDNASSDNSINELNKYVGDNLLLLKSNENLGFSGGNNIGIKYALENDADYVMLLNNDTEVEPNFLEYMINAAESDKKCFKFIYEQYKIFSYKYIKNNYFNLGFGK
;
A
#
# COMPACT_ATOMS: atom_id res chain seq x y z
N MET A 1 -14.24 -10.99 9.47
CA MET A 1 -12.89 -11.59 9.58
C MET A 1 -11.89 -10.46 9.79
N ASN A 2 -10.94 -10.61 10.72
CA ASN A 2 -9.95 -9.57 11.03
C ASN A 2 -8.62 -9.89 10.33
N LYS A 3 -8.44 -9.42 9.09
CA LYS A 3 -7.31 -9.70 8.21
C LYS A 3 -6.28 -8.59 8.27
N GLN A 4 -5.03 -8.91 8.58
CA GLN A 4 -3.95 -7.93 8.63
C GLN A 4 -3.65 -7.43 7.22
N THR A 5 -4.01 -6.18 6.93
CA THR A 5 -3.85 -5.61 5.58
C THR A 5 -2.79 -4.52 5.56
N TYR A 6 -1.88 -4.57 4.60
CA TYR A 6 -0.88 -3.52 4.40
C TYR A 6 -1.25 -2.70 3.18
N ILE A 7 -1.35 -1.38 3.34
CA ILE A 7 -1.66 -0.43 2.27
C ILE A 7 -0.36 0.26 1.89
N ILE A 8 0.06 0.11 0.64
CA ILE A 8 1.31 0.65 0.11
C ILE A 8 1.00 1.88 -0.72
N LEU A 9 1.65 2.98 -0.35
CA LEU A 9 1.66 4.23 -1.08
C LEU A 9 3.09 4.46 -1.60
N VAL A 10 3.25 4.69 -2.90
CA VAL A 10 4.53 5.11 -3.47
C VAL A 10 4.52 6.62 -3.59
N ASN A 11 5.48 7.29 -2.96
CA ASN A 11 5.65 8.74 -3.03
C ASN A 11 6.88 9.09 -3.88
N TYR A 12 6.76 10.08 -4.77
CA TYR A 12 7.88 10.72 -5.46
C TYR A 12 7.57 12.20 -5.70
N ASN A 13 8.25 13.09 -4.97
CA ASN A 13 8.09 14.55 -5.06
C ASN A 13 6.62 15.05 -4.91
N GLY A 14 5.81 14.34 -4.12
CA GLY A 14 4.35 14.51 -4.05
C GLY A 14 3.79 14.35 -2.64
N TYR A 15 4.54 14.75 -1.60
CA TYR A 15 4.17 14.47 -0.21
C TYR A 15 2.84 15.10 0.21
N LYS A 16 2.39 16.18 -0.43
CA LYS A 16 1.11 16.82 -0.12
C LYS A 16 -0.06 15.89 -0.41
N ASP A 17 -0.08 15.30 -1.59
CA ASP A 17 -1.11 14.34 -1.98
C ASP A 17 -1.05 13.10 -1.10
N THR A 18 0.16 12.58 -0.86
CA THR A 18 0.39 11.46 0.06
C THR A 18 -0.17 11.74 1.46
N ILE A 19 -0.01 12.95 1.97
CA ILE A 19 -0.54 13.36 3.28
C ILE A 19 -2.08 13.35 3.28
N GLU A 20 -2.73 13.88 2.25
CA GLU A 20 -4.20 13.86 2.16
C GLU A 20 -4.73 12.42 2.03
N CYS A 21 -4.07 11.57 1.24
CA CYS A 21 -4.36 10.15 1.17
C CYS A 21 -4.26 9.49 2.55
N VAL A 22 -3.15 9.71 3.28
CA VAL A 22 -2.95 9.19 4.64
C VAL A 22 -4.04 9.67 5.60
N LYS A 23 -4.48 10.93 5.52
CA LYS A 23 -5.57 11.44 6.36
C LYS A 23 -6.87 10.70 6.08
N SER A 24 -7.21 10.46 4.81
CA SER A 24 -8.41 9.69 4.44
C SER A 24 -8.32 8.24 4.94
N LEU A 25 -7.15 7.60 4.82
CA LEU A 25 -6.90 6.25 5.32
C LEU A 25 -7.05 6.15 6.84
N LYS A 26 -6.62 7.17 7.59
CA LYS A 26 -6.79 7.23 9.04
C LYS A 26 -8.27 7.28 9.48
N ASN A 27 -9.19 7.62 8.58
CA ASN A 27 -10.63 7.63 8.84
C ASN A 27 -11.33 6.30 8.50
N LEU A 28 -10.60 5.26 8.08
CA LEU A 28 -11.16 3.94 7.83
C LEU A 28 -11.77 3.34 9.10
N LYS A 29 -12.93 2.70 8.97
CA LYS A 29 -13.57 1.94 10.07
C LYS A 29 -12.97 0.55 10.27
N TYR A 30 -12.27 0.04 9.27
CA TYR A 30 -11.53 -1.20 9.37
C TYR A 30 -10.29 -0.98 10.22
N ASN A 31 -10.07 -1.78 11.27
CA ASN A 31 -9.03 -1.47 12.27
C ASN A 31 -7.70 -2.22 12.07
N ASN A 32 -7.69 -3.33 11.32
CA ASN A 32 -6.51 -4.19 11.23
C ASN A 32 -5.69 -3.92 9.97
N TYR A 33 -5.17 -2.71 9.87
CA TYR A 33 -4.33 -2.31 8.74
C TYR A 33 -3.08 -1.55 9.18
N LYS A 34 -2.09 -1.53 8.29
CA LYS A 34 -0.89 -0.69 8.40
C LYS A 34 -0.67 0.03 7.08
N ILE A 35 -0.17 1.26 7.15
CA ILE A 35 0.20 2.05 5.98
C ILE A 35 1.72 1.97 5.82
N ILE A 36 2.17 1.61 4.61
CA ILE A 36 3.57 1.68 4.19
C ILE A 36 3.66 2.79 3.16
N ILE A 37 4.38 3.85 3.49
CA ILE A 37 4.81 4.82 2.49
C ILE A 37 6.20 4.41 2.02
N VAL A 38 6.38 4.26 0.71
CA VAL A 38 7.69 4.07 0.09
C VAL A 38 8.06 5.37 -0.60
N ASP A 39 8.99 6.12 -0.02
CA ASP A 39 9.59 7.27 -0.71
C ASP A 39 10.59 6.78 -1.75
N ASN A 40 10.31 7.08 -3.01
CA ASN A 40 11.02 6.56 -4.17
C ASN A 40 12.16 7.49 -4.60
N ALA A 41 13.01 7.85 -3.64
CA ALA A 41 14.10 8.82 -3.78
C ALA A 41 13.63 10.23 -4.17
N SER A 42 12.71 10.80 -3.40
CA SER A 42 12.29 12.19 -3.61
C SER A 42 13.45 13.16 -3.37
N SER A 43 13.48 14.24 -4.15
CA SER A 43 14.46 15.33 -4.04
C SER A 43 13.89 16.57 -3.34
N ASP A 44 12.60 16.57 -3.00
CA ASP A 44 11.94 17.63 -2.26
C ASP A 44 11.89 17.36 -0.73
N ASN A 45 11.04 18.08 -0.01
CA ASN A 45 10.90 17.92 1.44
C ASN A 45 10.08 16.67 1.86
N SER A 46 9.80 15.72 0.94
CA SER A 46 8.92 14.58 1.19
C SER A 46 9.32 13.78 2.43
N ILE A 47 10.59 13.43 2.55
CA ILE A 47 11.08 12.64 3.70
C ILE A 47 10.75 13.33 5.02
N ASN A 48 11.01 14.63 5.13
CA ASN A 48 10.81 15.36 6.38
C ASN A 48 9.32 15.51 6.71
N GLU A 49 8.48 15.80 5.71
CA GLU A 49 7.05 15.99 5.92
C GLU A 49 6.33 14.66 6.23
N LEU A 50 6.68 13.59 5.52
CA LEU A 50 6.06 12.27 5.70
C LEU A 50 6.52 11.60 7.01
N ASN A 51 7.77 11.84 7.44
CA ASN A 51 8.27 11.31 8.70
C ASN A 51 7.48 11.81 9.93
N LYS A 52 6.78 12.94 9.83
CA LYS A 52 5.90 13.46 10.89
C LYS A 52 4.67 12.57 11.13
N TYR A 53 4.31 11.71 10.18
CA TYR A 53 3.14 10.84 10.25
C TYR A 53 3.48 9.41 10.69
N VAL A 54 4.76 9.07 10.80
CA VAL A 54 5.24 7.75 11.22
C VAL A 54 4.84 7.47 12.67
N GLY A 55 4.34 6.26 12.93
CA GLY A 55 3.86 5.81 14.24
C GLY A 55 3.37 4.35 14.17
N ASP A 56 2.62 3.90 15.18
CA ASP A 56 2.27 2.48 15.34
C ASP A 56 1.60 1.82 14.12
N ASN A 57 0.81 2.59 13.36
CA ASN A 57 0.07 2.13 12.19
C ASN A 57 0.61 2.65 10.84
N LEU A 58 1.73 3.38 10.82
CA LEU A 58 2.32 3.94 9.61
C LEU A 58 3.84 3.92 9.65
N LEU A 59 4.44 3.36 8.60
CA LEU A 59 5.90 3.36 8.43
C LEU A 59 6.33 3.98 7.10
N LEU A 60 7.54 4.52 7.09
CA LEU A 60 8.17 5.14 5.93
C LEU A 60 9.42 4.35 5.54
N LEU A 61 9.40 3.73 4.37
CA LEU A 61 10.55 3.11 3.72
C LEU A 61 11.14 4.09 2.70
N LYS A 62 12.45 3.99 2.49
CA LYS A 62 13.18 4.85 1.54
C LYS A 62 13.87 3.99 0.50
N SER A 63 13.68 4.32 -0.76
CA SER A 63 14.50 3.82 -1.86
C SER A 63 15.72 4.74 -2.05
N ASN A 64 16.85 4.16 -2.47
CA ASN A 64 18.07 4.91 -2.78
C ASN A 64 17.98 5.61 -4.15
N GLU A 65 17.11 5.11 -5.04
CA GLU A 65 16.87 5.66 -6.38
C GLU A 65 15.39 5.55 -6.74
N ASN A 66 14.96 6.28 -7.77
CA ASN A 66 13.59 6.19 -8.27
C ASN A 66 13.44 4.91 -9.13
N LEU A 67 12.83 3.88 -8.56
CA LEU A 67 12.62 2.58 -9.22
C LEU A 67 11.32 2.51 -10.03
N GLY A 68 10.70 3.66 -10.30
CA GLY A 68 9.35 3.75 -10.85
C GLY A 68 8.28 3.19 -9.91
N PHE A 69 7.02 3.21 -10.37
CA PHE A 69 5.88 2.77 -9.57
C PHE A 69 5.99 1.31 -9.14
N SER A 70 6.34 0.42 -10.06
CA SER A 70 6.46 -1.02 -9.77
C SER A 70 7.55 -1.29 -8.73
N GLY A 71 8.75 -0.71 -8.90
CA GLY A 71 9.85 -0.93 -7.96
C GLY A 71 9.57 -0.38 -6.56
N GLY A 72 8.96 0.81 -6.46
CA GLY A 72 8.51 1.36 -5.18
C GLY A 72 7.50 0.44 -4.48
N ASN A 73 6.51 -0.08 -5.21
CA ASN A 73 5.55 -1.03 -4.65
C ASN A 73 6.23 -2.32 -4.18
N ASN A 74 7.23 -2.83 -4.90
CA ASN A 74 7.93 -4.06 -4.53
C ASN A 74 8.61 -4.00 -3.18
N ILE A 75 9.21 -2.86 -2.85
CA ILE A 75 9.81 -2.60 -1.54
C ILE A 75 8.75 -2.75 -0.45
N GLY A 76 7.59 -2.12 -0.64
CA GLY A 76 6.48 -2.20 0.31
C GLY A 76 5.89 -3.62 0.41
N ILE A 77 5.73 -4.31 -0.73
CA ILE A 77 5.17 -5.67 -0.75
C ILE A 77 6.12 -6.61 -0.02
N LYS A 78 7.43 -6.51 -0.27
CA LYS A 78 8.44 -7.34 0.41
C LYS A 78 8.34 -7.17 1.92
N TYR A 79 8.31 -5.92 2.41
CA TYR A 79 8.14 -5.63 3.83
C TYR A 79 6.85 -6.24 4.39
N ALA A 80 5.72 -6.06 3.69
CA ALA A 80 4.43 -6.60 4.13
C ALA A 80 4.45 -8.14 4.23
N LEU A 81 5.06 -8.83 3.25
CA LEU A 81 5.18 -10.28 3.26
C LEU A 81 6.10 -10.80 4.39
N GLU A 82 7.20 -10.09 4.67
CA GLU A 82 8.10 -10.40 5.78
C GLU A 82 7.46 -10.15 7.15
N ASN A 83 6.34 -9.42 7.20
CA ASN A 83 5.57 -9.11 8.40
C ASN A 83 4.15 -9.72 8.36
N ASP A 84 4.04 -10.92 7.78
CA ASP A 84 2.86 -11.80 7.83
C ASP A 84 1.54 -11.12 7.40
N ALA A 85 1.58 -10.27 6.37
CA ALA A 85 0.39 -9.69 5.78
C ALA A 85 -0.60 -10.77 5.31
N ASP A 86 -1.90 -10.63 5.61
CA ASP A 86 -2.96 -11.40 4.94
C ASP A 86 -3.25 -10.84 3.54
N TYR A 87 -3.25 -9.51 3.44
CA TYR A 87 -3.53 -8.75 2.23
C TYR A 87 -2.55 -7.61 2.04
N VAL A 88 -2.26 -7.32 0.78
CA VAL A 88 -1.54 -6.12 0.37
C VAL A 88 -2.38 -5.33 -0.62
N MET A 89 -2.56 -4.05 -0.34
CA MET A 89 -3.23 -3.10 -1.20
C MET A 89 -2.20 -2.11 -1.74
N LEU A 90 -2.09 -1.98 -3.06
CA LEU A 90 -1.37 -0.90 -3.71
C LEU A 90 -2.39 0.21 -3.98
N LEU A 91 -2.15 1.39 -3.44
CA LEU A 91 -3.04 2.55 -3.59
C LEU A 91 -2.21 3.71 -4.12
N ASN A 92 -2.73 4.42 -5.12
CA ASN A 92 -2.07 5.64 -5.57
C ASN A 92 -2.12 6.69 -4.46
N ASN A 93 -1.04 7.43 -4.29
CA ASN A 93 -0.88 8.40 -3.20
C ASN A 93 -1.71 9.68 -3.40
N ASP A 94 -2.35 9.87 -4.56
CA ASP A 94 -3.26 10.96 -4.91
C ASP A 94 -4.75 10.59 -4.75
N THR A 95 -5.03 9.47 -4.07
CA THR A 95 -6.40 8.97 -3.88
C THR A 95 -6.95 9.33 -2.49
N GLU A 96 -8.21 9.75 -2.43
CA GLU A 96 -9.01 9.86 -1.20
C GLU A 96 -10.01 8.70 -1.12
N VAL A 97 -10.16 8.08 0.05
CA VAL A 97 -11.05 6.92 0.25
C VAL A 97 -12.12 7.15 1.30
N GLU A 98 -13.28 6.53 1.08
CA GLU A 98 -14.40 6.54 2.02
C GLU A 98 -14.13 5.64 3.25
N PRO A 99 -14.73 5.91 4.43
CA PRO A 99 -14.46 5.17 5.67
C PRO A 99 -14.67 3.65 5.60
N ASN A 100 -15.57 3.16 4.73
CA ASN A 100 -15.86 1.73 4.58
C ASN A 100 -15.06 1.07 3.44
N PHE A 101 -14.20 1.82 2.74
CA PHE A 101 -13.50 1.37 1.53
C PHE A 101 -12.76 0.05 1.73
N LEU A 102 -11.89 -0.03 2.74
CA LEU A 102 -11.05 -1.21 2.97
C LEU A 102 -11.88 -2.45 3.32
N GLU A 103 -12.96 -2.28 4.09
CA GLU A 103 -13.86 -3.37 4.44
C GLU A 103 -14.51 -3.97 3.19
N TYR A 104 -15.00 -3.13 2.27
CA TYR A 104 -15.58 -3.60 1.02
C TYR A 104 -14.56 -4.31 0.13
N MET A 105 -13.33 -3.80 0.04
CA MET A 105 -12.26 -4.43 -0.74
C MET A 105 -11.89 -5.82 -0.21
N ILE A 106 -11.80 -5.97 1.11
CA ILE A 106 -11.51 -7.27 1.74
C ILE A 106 -12.68 -8.23 1.56
N ASN A 107 -13.92 -7.78 1.79
CA ASN A 107 -15.11 -8.62 1.63
C ASN A 107 -15.25 -9.12 0.18
N ALA A 108 -14.97 -8.26 -0.80
CA ALA A 108 -14.95 -8.65 -2.20
C ALA A 108 -13.90 -9.73 -2.48
N ALA A 109 -12.67 -9.56 -1.95
CA ALA A 109 -11.58 -10.53 -2.10
C ALA A 109 -11.88 -11.89 -1.44
N GLU A 110 -12.58 -11.89 -0.30
CA GLU A 110 -12.97 -13.14 0.38
C GLU A 110 -14.15 -13.84 -0.31
N SER A 111 -15.04 -13.08 -0.97
CA SER A 111 -16.24 -13.64 -1.63
C SER A 111 -15.92 -14.44 -2.90
N ASP A 112 -14.79 -14.17 -3.56
CA ASP A 112 -14.37 -14.86 -4.77
C ASP A 112 -13.03 -15.58 -4.55
N LYS A 113 -13.10 -16.90 -4.35
CA LYS A 113 -11.93 -17.79 -4.18
C LYS A 113 -10.98 -17.81 -5.39
N LYS A 114 -11.34 -17.18 -6.53
CA LYS A 114 -10.53 -17.07 -7.75
C LYS A 114 -10.03 -15.63 -8.00
N CYS A 115 -10.77 -14.59 -7.61
CA CYS A 115 -10.32 -13.19 -7.75
C CYS A 115 -9.35 -12.80 -6.64
N PHE A 116 -8.14 -13.31 -6.76
CA PHE A 116 -7.00 -12.91 -5.96
C PHE A 116 -6.44 -11.51 -6.29
N LYS A 117 -7.09 -10.77 -7.18
CA LYS A 117 -6.66 -9.51 -7.76
C LYS A 117 -7.88 -8.68 -8.17
N PHE A 118 -8.20 -7.63 -7.42
CA PHE A 118 -9.01 -6.53 -8.00
C PHE A 118 -8.04 -5.52 -8.58
N ILE A 119 -8.27 -5.13 -9.83
CA ILE A 119 -7.52 -4.07 -10.52
C ILE A 119 -8.51 -2.98 -10.87
N TYR A 120 -8.36 -1.83 -10.25
CA TYR A 120 -8.82 -0.57 -10.82
C TYR A 120 -7.60 0.32 -11.05
N GLU A 121 -7.70 1.30 -11.95
CA GLU A 121 -6.58 2.16 -12.34
C GLU A 121 -5.93 2.86 -11.13
N GLN A 122 -6.70 3.10 -10.06
CA GLN A 122 -6.26 3.81 -8.86
C GLN A 122 -5.88 2.90 -7.67
N TYR A 123 -6.32 1.63 -7.67
CA TYR A 123 -6.04 0.71 -6.56
C TYR A 123 -5.97 -0.76 -7.02
N LYS A 124 -5.13 -1.53 -6.33
CA LYS A 124 -5.02 -2.98 -6.52
C LYS A 124 -4.96 -3.66 -5.17
N ILE A 125 -5.78 -4.69 -4.93
CA ILE A 125 -5.67 -5.53 -3.72
C ILE A 125 -5.30 -6.95 -4.10
N PHE A 126 -4.38 -7.53 -3.33
CA PHE A 126 -3.83 -8.85 -3.54
C PHE A 126 -3.82 -9.61 -2.22
N SER A 127 -4.24 -10.89 -2.24
CA SER A 127 -4.03 -11.78 -1.09
C SER A 127 -2.56 -12.21 -0.98
N TYR A 128 -2.11 -12.53 0.23
CA TYR A 128 -0.79 -13.10 0.49
C TYR A 128 -0.48 -14.31 -0.41
N LYS A 129 -1.43 -15.27 -0.49
CA LYS A 129 -1.25 -16.51 -1.28
C LYS A 129 -0.99 -16.22 -2.75
N TYR A 130 -1.62 -15.20 -3.30
CA TYR A 130 -1.45 -14.81 -4.69
C TYR A 130 -0.10 -14.16 -4.94
N ILE A 131 0.30 -13.22 -4.08
CA ILE A 131 1.59 -12.54 -4.18
C ILE A 131 2.71 -13.58 -4.09
N LYS A 132 2.68 -14.46 -3.08
CA LYS A 132 3.72 -15.49 -2.87
C LYS A 132 3.91 -16.39 -4.09
N ASN A 133 2.82 -16.75 -4.78
CA ASN A 133 2.87 -17.65 -5.93
C ASN A 133 3.16 -16.95 -7.27
N ASN A 134 3.03 -15.61 -7.34
CA ASN A 134 3.12 -14.86 -8.60
C ASN A 134 4.06 -13.65 -8.54
N TYR A 135 4.81 -13.46 -7.46
CA TYR A 135 5.66 -12.27 -7.24
C TYR A 135 6.53 -11.92 -8.45
N PHE A 136 7.18 -12.91 -9.06
CA PHE A 136 8.02 -12.75 -10.25
C PHE A 136 7.23 -12.46 -11.54
N ASN A 137 5.98 -12.90 -11.65
CA ASN A 137 5.15 -12.79 -12.86
C ASN A 137 4.29 -11.51 -12.90
N LEU A 138 4.27 -10.71 -11.83
CA LEU A 138 3.46 -9.49 -11.78
C LEU A 138 4.13 -8.27 -12.45
N GLY A 139 5.28 -8.46 -13.12
CA GLY A 139 6.11 -7.35 -13.62
C GLY A 139 6.86 -6.62 -12.50
N PHE A 140 6.88 -7.23 -11.31
CA PHE A 140 7.48 -6.76 -10.07
C PHE A 140 8.85 -7.40 -9.80
N GLY A 141 9.30 -8.34 -10.66
CA GLY A 141 10.63 -8.93 -10.57
C GLY A 141 11.54 -8.44 -11.68
N LYS A 142 12.32 -7.38 -11.41
CA LYS A 142 13.71 -7.24 -11.81
C LYS A 142 14.45 -6.52 -10.70
#